data_AF-A0A920I3H2-F1
#
_entry.id   AF-A0A920I3H2-F1
#
_cell.length_a   1.000
_cell.length_b   1.000
_cell.length_c   1.000
_cell.angle_alpha   90.00
_cell.angle_beta   90.00
_cell.angle_gamma   90.00
#
_symmetry.space_group_name_H-M   'P 1'
#
loop_
_entity.id
_entity.type
_entity.pdbx_description
1 polymer ?
#
loop_
_entity_poly.entity_id
_entity_poly.type
_entity_poly.pdbx_seq_one_letter_code
_entity_poly.pdbx_strand_id
1 'polypeptide(L)'
;MHVTRNTPRRAEEVLDGGSIFWVIKGVMCARQPIVELREMQRADGKPACGIVLAPEIFAVEPMRVRIFQGWRYLEVKDAPADLPMGADGDEAMPPELVAELRELGLL
;
A
#
# COMPACT_ATOMS: atom_id res chain seq x y z
N MET A 1 -0.59 -4.99 -11.94
CA MET A 1 0.89 -5.02 -11.98
C MET A 1 1.40 -3.59 -11.92
N HIS A 2 2.38 -3.33 -11.05
CA HIS A 2 3.02 -2.03 -10.89
C HIS A 2 4.48 -2.11 -11.36
N VAL A 3 4.87 -1.30 -12.34
CA VAL A 3 6.23 -1.34 -12.92
C VAL A 3 7.13 -0.34 -12.19
N THR A 4 8.26 -0.80 -11.69
CA THR A 4 9.26 0.01 -11.01
C THR A 4 10.59 -0.02 -11.77
N ARG A 5 11.36 1.06 -11.63
CA ARG A 5 12.70 1.15 -12.25
C ARG A 5 13.72 0.21 -11.58
N ASN A 6 13.61 0.04 -10.26
CA ASN A 6 14.57 -0.72 -9.48
C ASN A 6 13.86 -1.92 -8.84
N THR A 7 14.45 -3.10 -8.96
CA THR A 7 13.99 -4.30 -8.26
C THR A 7 14.13 -4.13 -6.74
N PRO A 8 13.15 -4.55 -5.93
CA PRO A 8 13.28 -4.62 -4.48
C PRO A 8 14.51 -5.44 -4.06
N ARG A 9 15.38 -4.83 -3.25
CA ARG A 9 16.56 -5.51 -2.66
C ARG A 9 16.19 -6.56 -1.61
N ARG A 10 15.06 -6.39 -0.91
CA ARG A 10 14.51 -7.31 0.09
C ARG A 10 13.43 -8.18 -0.57
N ALA A 11 13.76 -8.81 -1.71
CA ALA A 11 12.78 -9.53 -2.54
C ALA A 11 12.12 -10.70 -1.78
N GLU A 12 12.91 -11.48 -1.04
CA GLU A 12 12.41 -12.61 -0.24
C GLU A 12 11.39 -12.15 0.80
N GLU A 13 11.71 -11.11 1.57
CA GLU A 13 10.79 -10.57 2.59
C GLU A 13 9.53 -9.97 1.98
N VAL A 14 9.64 -9.34 0.81
CA VAL A 14 8.49 -8.78 0.09
C VAL A 14 7.56 -9.88 -0.44
N LEU A 15 8.13 -11.03 -0.84
CA LEU A 15 7.36 -12.17 -1.33
C LEU A 15 6.83 -13.07 -0.20
N ASP A 16 7.39 -12.99 1.00
CA ASP A 16 6.92 -13.67 2.20
C ASP A 16 5.70 -12.94 2.82
N GLY A 17 4.60 -12.90 2.08
CA GLY A 17 3.33 -12.30 2.54
C GLY A 17 3.30 -10.76 2.52
N GLY A 18 4.24 -10.10 1.84
CA GLY A 18 4.28 -8.65 1.72
C GLY A 18 3.11 -8.04 0.94
N SER A 19 2.91 -6.74 1.10
CA SER A 19 1.87 -5.96 0.42
C SER A 19 2.39 -4.59 -0.02
N ILE A 20 1.84 -4.04 -1.10
CA ILE A 20 1.93 -2.60 -1.37
C ILE A 20 0.87 -1.90 -0.54
N PHE A 21 1.28 -0.87 0.21
CA PHE A 21 0.38 0.05 0.88
C PHE A 21 0.26 1.34 0.08
N TRP A 22 -0.96 1.74 -0.24
CA TRP A 22 -1.27 2.89 -1.09
C TRP A 22 -1.46 4.15 -0.26
N VAL A 23 -0.72 5.18 -0.62
CA VAL A 23 -0.82 6.52 -0.03
C VAL A 23 -1.55 7.44 -0.99
N ILE A 24 -2.73 7.91 -0.59
CA ILE A 24 -3.58 8.82 -1.37
C ILE A 24 -3.70 10.12 -0.58
N LYS A 25 -3.30 11.24 -1.19
CA LYS A 25 -3.30 12.57 -0.55
C LYS A 25 -2.60 12.60 0.84
N GLY A 26 -1.54 11.82 1.02
CA GLY A 26 -0.80 11.74 2.29
C GLY A 26 -1.40 10.82 3.34
N VAL A 27 -2.42 10.04 3.01
CA VAL A 27 -3.03 9.05 3.91
C VAL A 27 -2.84 7.65 3.31
N MET A 28 -2.28 6.75 4.09
CA MET A 28 -2.27 5.31 3.81
C MET A 28 -3.63 4.73 4.18
N CYS A 29 -4.34 4.13 3.22
CA CYS A 29 -5.72 3.69 3.43
C CYS A 29 -6.09 2.36 2.76
N ALA A 30 -5.20 1.80 1.94
CA ALA A 30 -5.41 0.49 1.35
C ALA A 30 -4.10 -0.28 1.23
N ARG A 31 -4.18 -1.60 1.26
CA ARG A 31 -3.08 -2.50 0.91
C ARG A 31 -3.49 -3.49 -0.17
N GLN A 32 -2.50 -3.97 -0.91
CA GLN A 32 -2.67 -4.97 -1.95
C GLN A 32 -1.54 -6.01 -1.85
N PRO A 33 -1.84 -7.31 -1.68
CA PRO A 33 -0.83 -8.35 -1.58
C PRO A 33 0.08 -8.40 -2.80
N ILE A 34 1.37 -8.65 -2.57
CA ILE A 34 2.34 -8.89 -3.64
C ILE A 34 2.39 -10.40 -3.90
N VAL A 35 2.25 -10.77 -5.16
CA VAL A 35 2.17 -12.17 -5.59
C VAL A 35 3.47 -12.63 -6.23
N GLU A 36 4.12 -11.75 -7.00
CA GLU A 36 5.32 -12.09 -7.77
C GLU A 36 6.13 -10.81 -8.03
N LEU A 37 7.46 -10.96 -8.11
CA LEU A 37 8.35 -9.98 -8.70
C LEU A 37 8.80 -10.50 -10.06
N ARG A 38 8.40 -9.81 -11.12
CA ARG A 38 8.70 -10.19 -12.50
C ARG A 38 9.80 -9.33 -13.07
N GLU A 39 10.82 -9.94 -13.66
CA GLU A 39 11.80 -9.21 -14.45
C GLU A 39 11.15 -8.63 -15.70
N MET A 40 11.43 -7.35 -15.97
CA MET A 40 10.87 -6.63 -17.10
C MET A 40 11.94 -5.78 -17.77
N GLN A 41 11.67 -5.38 -19.01
CA GLN A 41 12.43 -4.35 -19.70
C GLN A 41 11.49 -3.19 -20.05
N ARG A 42 11.98 -1.97 -19.87
CA ARG A 42 11.29 -0.75 -20.30
C ARG A 42 11.42 -0.62 -21.81
N ALA A 43 10.58 0.24 -22.40
CA ALA A 43 10.63 0.52 -23.84
C ALA A 43 11.99 1.06 -24.33
N ASP A 44 12.80 1.62 -23.42
CA ASP A 44 14.18 2.08 -23.69
C ASP A 44 15.25 0.98 -23.52
N GLY A 45 14.85 -0.29 -23.37
CA GLY A 45 15.74 -1.45 -23.21
C GLY A 45 16.38 -1.56 -21.82
N LYS A 46 16.07 -0.66 -20.88
CA LYS A 46 16.62 -0.71 -19.53
C LYS A 46 15.88 -1.72 -18.66
N PRO A 47 16.57 -2.41 -17.73
CA PRO A 47 15.93 -3.31 -16.80
C PRO A 47 14.91 -2.58 -15.92
N ALA A 48 13.84 -3.28 -15.59
CA ALA A 48 12.79 -2.89 -14.67
C ALA A 48 12.25 -4.11 -13.94
N CYS A 49 11.44 -3.87 -12.91
CA CYS A 49 10.75 -4.90 -12.17
C CYS A 49 9.24 -4.65 -12.21
N GLY A 50 8.48 -5.66 -12.58
CA GLY A 50 7.03 -5.68 -12.41
C GLY A 50 6.67 -6.29 -11.07
N ILE A 51 6.09 -5.49 -10.17
CA ILE A 51 5.47 -6.00 -8.94
C ILE A 51 4.06 -6.48 -9.33
N VAL A 52 3.86 -7.78 -9.32
CA VAL A 52 2.56 -8.40 -9.58
C VAL A 52 1.78 -8.38 -8.27
N LEU A 53 0.57 -7.83 -8.34
CA LEU A 53 -0.29 -7.62 -7.20
C LEU A 53 -1.52 -8.51 -7.34
N ALA A 54 -2.01 -9.03 -6.22
CA ALA A 54 -3.29 -9.74 -6.17
C ALA A 54 -4.42 -8.81 -6.62
N PRO A 55 -5.48 -9.29 -7.27
CA PRO A 55 -6.59 -8.43 -7.72
C PRO A 55 -7.34 -7.78 -6.56
N GLU A 56 -7.35 -8.39 -5.38
CA GLU A 56 -8.06 -7.92 -4.19
C GLU A 56 -7.34 -6.74 -3.53
N ILE A 57 -8.12 -5.72 -3.16
CA ILE A 57 -7.66 -4.56 -2.40
C ILE A 57 -8.31 -4.61 -1.02
N PHE A 58 -7.51 -4.46 0.03
CA PHE A 58 -7.96 -4.46 1.41
C PHE A 58 -7.86 -3.03 1.96
N ALA A 59 -8.96 -2.53 2.54
CA ALA A 59 -8.93 -1.28 3.26
C ALA A 59 -8.14 -1.46 4.56
N VAL A 60 -7.33 -0.48 4.91
CA VAL A 60 -6.57 -0.46 6.17
C VAL A 60 -6.93 0.77 6.97
N GLU A 61 -6.62 0.73 8.27
CA GLU A 61 -6.77 1.88 9.15
C GLU A 61 -6.07 3.12 8.57
N PRO A 62 -6.79 4.24 8.37
CA PRO A 62 -6.20 5.44 7.80
C PRO A 62 -5.03 5.95 8.64
N MET A 63 -3.84 6.02 8.05
CA MET A 63 -2.64 6.51 8.71
C MET A 63 -2.00 7.64 7.90
N ARG A 64 -1.85 8.82 8.52
CA ARG A 64 -1.17 9.97 7.90
C ARG A 64 0.32 9.67 7.76
N VAL A 65 0.85 9.86 6.56
CA VAL A 65 2.26 9.64 6.25
C VAL A 65 2.81 10.76 5.38
N ARG A 66 4.12 11.02 5.51
CA ARG A 66 4.79 12.02 4.68
C ARG A 66 4.73 11.62 3.21
N ILE A 67 4.24 12.51 2.34
CA ILE A 67 4.17 12.28 0.90
C ILE A 67 5.57 12.08 0.33
N PHE A 68 5.73 11.08 -0.52
CA PHE A 68 6.95 10.83 -1.28
C PHE A 68 6.62 10.28 -2.68
N GLN A 69 7.62 10.26 -3.55
CA GLN A 69 7.51 9.73 -4.90
C GLN A 69 8.19 8.36 -4.96
N GLY A 70 7.53 7.39 -5.60
CA GLY A 70 8.00 6.00 -5.68
C GLY A 70 7.49 5.13 -4.53
N TRP A 71 8.28 4.14 -4.12
CA TRP A 71 7.98 3.21 -3.04
C TRP A 71 9.12 3.19 -2.01
N ARG A 72 8.79 2.80 -0.78
CA ARG A 72 9.74 2.61 0.32
C ARG A 72 9.35 1.34 1.08
N TYR A 73 10.30 0.74 1.78
CA TYR A 73 9.97 -0.34 2.70
C TYR A 73 9.17 0.20 3.87
N LEU A 74 8.19 -0.60 4.28
CA LEU A 74 7.40 -0.41 5.49
C LEU A 74 7.69 -1.61 6.38
N GLU A 75 8.12 -1.38 7.61
CA GLU A 75 8.35 -2.47 8.55
C GLU A 75 7.01 -3.02 9.06
N VAL A 76 6.95 -4.32 9.34
CA VAL A 76 5.71 -5.01 9.72
C VAL A 76 5.03 -4.35 10.93
N LYS A 77 5.82 -3.89 11.91
CA LYS A 77 5.31 -3.21 13.11
C LYS A 77 4.64 -1.85 12.84
N ASP A 78 4.95 -1.23 11.70
CA ASP A 78 4.45 0.09 11.32
C ASP A 78 3.28 -0.04 10.31
N ALA A 79 2.93 -1.27 9.91
CA ALA A 79 1.83 -1.52 8.99
C ALA A 79 0.48 -1.34 9.70
N PRO A 80 -0.45 -0.53 9.15
CA PRO A 80 -1.79 -0.41 9.71
C PRO A 80 -2.57 -1.72 9.58
N ALA A 81 -3.49 -1.95 10.52
CA ALA A 81 -4.37 -3.12 10.50
C ALA A 81 -5.41 -3.03 9.37
N ASP A 82 -5.92 -4.18 8.94
CA ASP A 82 -7.04 -4.22 8.00
C ASP A 82 -8.33 -3.76 8.67
N LEU A 83 -9.14 -3.02 7.91
CA LEU A 83 -10.52 -2.74 8.30
C LEU A 83 -11.38 -3.97 8.01
N PRO A 84 -12.35 -4.30 8.88
CA PRO A 84 -13.25 -5.42 8.67
C PRO A 84 -14.05 -5.22 7.38
N MET A 85 -14.07 -6.27 6.54
CA MET A 85 -14.80 -6.30 5.29
C MET A 85 -16.30 -6.18 5.61
N GLY A 86 -16.93 -5.08 5.21
CA GLY A 86 -18.32 -4.75 5.58
C GLY A 86 -18.51 -3.49 6.43
N ALA A 87 -17.46 -2.68 6.64
CA ALA A 87 -17.61 -1.28 7.08
C ALA A 87 -18.18 -0.35 5.97
N ASP A 88 -18.83 -0.92 4.95
CA ASP A 88 -19.81 -0.24 4.10
C ASP A 88 -21.08 0.00 4.93
N GLY A 89 -20.97 0.85 5.95
CA GLY A 89 -22.11 1.52 6.55
C GLY A 89 -22.32 2.82 5.77
N ASP A 90 -23.48 2.93 5.12
CA ASP A 90 -24.00 4.15 4.49
C ASP A 90 -23.57 5.42 5.26
N GLU A 91 -22.98 6.39 4.54
CA GLU A 91 -22.21 7.57 5.03
C GLU A 91 -20.68 7.35 5.18
N ALA A 92 -20.00 6.96 4.10
CA ALA A 92 -18.54 6.89 4.08
C ALA A 92 -17.89 8.28 4.29
N MET A 93 -17.53 8.57 5.55
CA MET A 93 -16.72 9.73 5.90
C MET A 93 -15.40 9.71 5.12
N PRO A 94 -14.94 10.85 4.57
CA PRO A 94 -13.67 10.93 3.88
C PRO A 94 -12.53 10.35 4.74
N PRO A 95 -11.59 9.57 4.18
CA PRO A 95 -10.51 8.96 4.95
C PRO A 95 -9.67 9.97 5.75
N GLU A 96 -9.58 11.21 5.26
CA GLU A 96 -8.97 12.34 5.96
C GLU A 96 -9.70 12.72 7.24
N LEU A 97 -11.04 12.71 7.24
CA LEU A 97 -11.87 13.01 8.40
C LEU A 97 -11.82 11.88 9.44
N VAL A 98 -11.82 10.62 9.00
CA VAL A 98 -11.66 9.46 9.89
C VAL A 98 -10.31 9.49 10.60
N ALA A 99 -9.24 9.82 9.87
CA ALA A 99 -7.90 9.97 10.44
C ALA A 99 -7.86 11.08 11.51
N GLU A 100 -8.46 12.24 11.24
CA GLU A 100 -8.52 13.35 12.20
C GLU A 100 -9.33 13.01 13.45
N LEU A 101 -10.49 12.37 13.29
CA LEU A 101 -11.33 11.97 14.43
C LEU A 101 -10.62 10.99 15.35
N ARG A 102 -9.84 10.05 14.80
CA ARG A 102 -9.00 9.13 15.58
C ARG A 102 -7.85 9.83 16.30
N GLU A 103 -7.15 10.78 15.65
CA GLU A 103 -6.13 11.59 16.33
C GLU A 103 -6.71 12.39 17.51
N LEU A 104 -7.99 12.77 17.42
CA LEU A 104 -8.72 13.49 18.48
C LEU A 104 -9.36 12.56 19.52
N GLY A 105 -9.27 11.24 19.38
CA GLY A 105 -9.86 10.26 20.31
C GLY A 105 -11.39 10.21 20.28
N LEU A 106 -12.01 10.57 19.14
CA LEU A 106 -13.46 10.61 18.95
C LEU A 106 -14.01 9.36 18.25
N LEU A 107 -13.15 8.38 17.99
CA LEU A 107 -13.41 7.03 17.44
C LEU A 107 -12.48 6.05 18.16
#